data_AF-A0A496WXM7-F1
#
_entry.id   AF-A0A496WXM7-F1
#
_cell.length_a   1.000
_cell.length_b   1.000
_cell.length_c   1.000
_cell.angle_alpha   90.00
_cell.angle_beta   90.00
_cell.angle_gamma   90.00
#
_symmetry.space_group_name_H-M   'P 1'
#
loop_
_entity.id
_entity.type
_entity.pdbx_description
1 polymer ?
#
loop_
_entity_poly.entity_id
_entity_poly.type
_entity_poly.pdbx_seq_one_letter_code
_entity_poly.pdbx_strand_id
1 'polypeptide(L)'
;MRERYNRGFSLLEVIVALSILTICVTVLMRVFSGAVLATRTTSGYYTALEVAESRLAALVVERNPLGTGFGETEEGYRWRTRVTEYIPDPDNLLFAGNAYVEFENKFVPYYFQVEVEWGDRRARHLELSTIRLGTIE
;
A
#
# COMPACT_ATOMS: atom_id res chain seq x y z
N MET A 1 69.34 26.53 22.91
CA MET A 1 68.11 26.16 23.64
C MET A 1 66.94 26.24 22.65
N ARG A 2 66.22 25.15 22.41
CA ARG A 2 65.05 25.14 21.52
C ARG A 2 63.84 25.56 22.34
N GLU A 3 63.29 26.73 22.08
CA GLU A 3 62.03 27.16 22.69
C GLU A 3 60.88 26.28 22.16
N ARG A 4 60.24 25.54 23.07
CA ARG A 4 59.01 24.83 22.76
C ARG A 4 57.88 25.86 22.69
N TYR A 5 57.42 26.16 21.48
CA TYR A 5 56.12 26.80 21.31
C TYR A 5 55.04 25.88 21.86
N ASN A 6 54.47 26.24 23.01
CA ASN A 6 53.29 25.59 23.55
C ASN A 6 52.12 25.91 22.61
N ARG A 7 51.77 24.97 21.73
CA ARG A 7 50.60 25.08 20.84
C ARG A 7 49.35 24.80 21.67
N GLY A 8 48.83 25.83 22.35
CA GLY A 8 47.49 25.77 22.94
C GLY A 8 46.43 25.61 21.84
N PHE A 9 45.35 24.89 22.14
CA PHE A 9 44.18 24.78 21.26
C PHE A 9 43.68 26.18 20.89
N SER A 10 43.48 26.43 19.60
CA SER A 10 42.97 27.72 19.13
C SER A 10 41.48 27.84 19.45
N LEU A 11 40.99 29.03 19.82
CA LEU A 11 39.54 29.31 19.90
C LEU A 11 38.82 28.93 18.60
N LEU A 12 39.48 29.10 17.45
CA LEU A 12 38.96 28.72 16.14
C LEU A 12 38.74 27.20 16.06
N GLU A 13 39.59 26.40 16.69
CA GLU A 13 39.50 24.93 16.66
C GLU A 13 38.26 24.43 17.40
N VAL A 14 37.94 25.02 18.56
CA VAL A 14 36.72 24.68 19.31
C VAL A 14 35.47 25.08 18.52
N ILE A 15 35.48 26.25 17.89
CA ILE A 15 34.36 26.73 17.07
C ILE A 15 34.17 25.85 15.84
N VAL A 16 35.24 25.47 15.15
CA VAL A 16 35.19 24.58 13.99
C VAL A 16 34.70 23.20 14.40
N ALA A 17 35.20 22.63 15.51
CA ALA A 17 34.76 21.34 16.03
C ALA A 17 33.27 21.36 16.38
N LEU A 18 32.79 22.40 17.06
CA LEU A 18 31.37 22.57 17.38
C LEU A 18 30.51 22.76 16.13
N SER A 19 31.03 23.48 15.13
CA SER A 19 30.35 23.68 13.84
C SER A 19 30.17 22.35 13.10
N ILE A 20 31.24 21.55 13.01
CA ILE A 20 31.20 20.21 12.41
C ILE A 20 30.22 19.32 13.18
N LEU A 21 30.27 19.32 14.52
CA LEU A 21 29.35 18.56 15.35
C LEU A 21 27.89 18.94 15.06
N THR A 22 27.59 20.24 14.99
CA THR A 22 26.24 20.74 14.72
C THR A 22 25.74 20.32 13.34
N ILE A 23 26.59 20.38 12.32
CA ILE A 23 26.28 19.91 10.96
C ILE A 23 25.98 18.41 10.99
N CYS A 24 26.83 17.61 11.65
CA CYS A 24 26.64 16.17 11.77
C CYS A 24 25.30 15.82 12.45
N VAL A 25 24.99 16.44 13.59
CA VAL A 25 23.71 16.23 14.29
C VAL A 25 22.53 16.61 13.41
N THR A 26 22.63 17.72 12.67
CA THR A 26 21.58 18.17 11.76
C THR A 26 21.34 17.13 10.65
N VAL A 27 22.40 16.62 10.03
CA VAL A 27 22.30 15.58 8.99
C VAL A 27 21.69 14.29 9.57
N LEU A 28 22.14 13.85 10.75
CA LEU A 28 21.59 12.68 11.44
C LEU A 28 20.08 12.84 11.71
N MET A 29 19.67 13.99 12.22
CA MET A 29 18.26 14.27 12.50
C MET A 29 17.41 14.25 11.22
N ARG A 30 17.93 14.77 10.10
CA ARG A 30 17.24 14.74 8.81
C ARG A 30 17.08 13.32 8.28
N VAL A 31 18.12 12.49 8.36
CA VAL A 31 18.05 11.08 7.96
C VAL A 31 17.05 10.31 8.83
N PHE A 32 17.13 10.48 10.15
CA PHE A 32 16.22 9.84 11.10
C PHE A 32 14.75 10.24 10.85
N SER A 33 14.49 11.53 10.65
CA SER A 33 13.15 12.05 10.34
C SER A 33 12.61 11.45 9.03
N GLY A 34 13.47 11.31 8.02
CA GLY A 34 13.13 10.64 6.77
C GLY A 34 12.76 9.17 6.97
N ALA A 35 13.54 8.43 7.77
CA ALA A 35 13.28 7.04 8.09
C ALA A 35 11.93 6.86 8.81
N VAL A 36 11.61 7.70 9.80
CA VAL A 36 10.32 7.65 10.51
C VAL A 36 9.15 7.88 9.57
N LEU A 37 9.25 8.86 8.67
CA LEU A 37 8.19 9.16 7.70
C LEU A 37 8.01 8.02 6.68
N ALA A 38 9.10 7.40 6.24
CA ALA A 38 9.08 6.23 5.37
C ALA A 38 8.39 5.05 6.07
N THR A 39 8.76 4.73 7.31
CA THR A 39 8.13 3.64 8.08
C THR A 39 6.64 3.88 8.28
N ARG A 40 6.23 5.09 8.65
CA ARG A 40 4.80 5.44 8.77
C ARG A 40 4.05 5.25 7.46
N THR A 41 4.69 5.62 6.35
CA THR A 41 4.12 5.44 5.02
C THR A 41 3.91 3.96 4.71
N THR A 42 4.93 3.14 4.91
CA THR A 42 4.88 1.70 4.68
C THR A 42 3.85 1.01 5.58
N SER A 43 3.79 1.37 6.86
CA SER A 43 2.79 0.85 7.80
C SER A 43 1.36 1.10 7.29
N GLY A 44 1.08 2.30 6.78
CA GLY A 44 -0.24 2.60 6.23
C GLY A 44 -0.63 1.75 5.03
N TYR A 45 0.34 1.39 4.17
CA TYR A 45 0.10 0.45 3.07
C TYR A 45 -0.18 -0.96 3.56
N TYR A 46 0.54 -1.44 4.59
CA TYR A 46 0.28 -2.75 5.17
C TYR A 46 -1.12 -2.85 5.79
N THR A 47 -1.54 -1.84 6.55
CA THR A 47 -2.90 -1.80 7.12
C THR A 47 -3.96 -1.72 6.02
N ALA A 48 -3.76 -0.88 4.99
CA ALA A 48 -4.68 -0.82 3.85
C ALA A 48 -4.80 -2.18 3.12
N LEU A 49 -3.67 -2.89 2.97
CA LEU A 49 -3.63 -4.22 2.37
C LEU A 49 -4.39 -5.24 3.21
N GLU A 50 -4.18 -5.25 4.53
CA GLU A 50 -4.91 -6.13 5.45
C GLU A 50 -6.43 -5.89 5.38
N VAL A 51 -6.85 -4.62 5.36
CA VAL A 51 -8.26 -4.26 5.19
C VAL A 51 -8.78 -4.77 3.84
N ALA A 52 -8.03 -4.56 2.76
CA ALA A 52 -8.45 -4.98 1.43
C ALA A 52 -8.58 -6.51 1.33
N GLU A 53 -7.60 -7.27 1.84
CA GLU A 53 -7.61 -8.73 1.86
C GLU A 53 -8.74 -9.28 2.74
N SER A 54 -8.98 -8.68 3.91
CA SER A 54 -10.09 -9.04 4.79
C SER A 54 -11.44 -8.87 4.10
N ARG A 55 -11.67 -7.74 3.42
CA ARG A 55 -12.91 -7.48 2.69
C ARG A 55 -13.07 -8.40 1.49
N LEU A 56 -11.99 -8.65 0.75
CA LEU A 56 -11.99 -9.60 -0.36
C LEU A 56 -12.35 -11.00 0.13
N ALA A 57 -11.74 -11.47 1.22
CA ALA A 57 -12.04 -12.76 1.81
C ALA A 57 -13.51 -12.87 2.28
N ALA A 58 -14.06 -11.79 2.84
CA ALA A 58 -15.47 -11.75 3.24
C ALA A 58 -16.43 -11.88 2.05
N LEU A 59 -16.17 -11.16 0.94
CA LEU A 59 -16.99 -11.23 -0.27
C LEU A 59 -17.01 -12.63 -0.91
N VAL A 60 -15.91 -13.38 -0.78
CA VAL A 60 -15.78 -14.72 -1.36
C VAL A 60 -16.69 -15.74 -0.66
N VAL A 61 -17.02 -15.53 0.62
CA VAL A 61 -17.89 -16.43 1.39
C VAL A 61 -19.37 -16.09 1.16
N GLU A 62 -19.68 -14.91 0.62
CA GLU A 62 -21.05 -14.45 0.42
C GLU A 62 -21.74 -15.21 -0.72
N ARG A 63 -22.96 -15.67 -0.46
CA ARG A 63 -23.74 -16.50 -1.41
C ARG A 63 -24.19 -15.72 -2.65
N ASN A 64 -24.39 -14.41 -2.52
CA ASN A 64 -24.71 -13.51 -3.63
C ASN A 64 -23.79 -12.28 -3.56
N PRO A 65 -22.55 -12.37 -4.10
CA PRO A 65 -21.55 -11.34 -3.90
C PRO A 65 -21.79 -10.09 -4.76
N LEU A 66 -22.74 -10.13 -5.71
CA LEU A 66 -23.00 -9.05 -6.67
C LEU A 66 -23.38 -7.74 -5.99
N GLY A 67 -22.78 -6.65 -6.46
CA GLY A 67 -23.12 -5.30 -6.02
C GLY A 67 -21.93 -4.52 -5.49
N THR A 68 -22.22 -3.53 -4.65
CA THR A 68 -21.20 -2.64 -4.07
C THR A 68 -21.39 -2.50 -2.57
N GLY A 69 -20.29 -2.51 -1.84
CA GLY A 69 -20.23 -2.20 -0.41
C GLY A 69 -19.33 -1.00 -0.16
N PHE A 70 -19.52 -0.34 0.97
CA PHE A 70 -18.63 0.71 1.44
C PHE A 70 -18.61 0.74 2.96
N GLY A 71 -17.56 1.30 3.52
CA GLY A 71 -17.47 1.54 4.94
C GLY A 71 -16.16 2.19 5.32
N GLU A 72 -15.94 2.32 6.62
CA GLU A 72 -14.74 2.90 7.19
C GLU A 72 -14.32 2.07 8.41
N THR A 73 -13.02 1.92 8.62
CA THR A 73 -12.47 1.31 9.84
C THR A 73 -12.35 2.36 10.95
N GLU A 74 -12.26 1.93 12.20
CA GLU A 74 -12.02 2.84 13.33
C GLU A 74 -10.72 3.66 13.18
N GLU A 75 -9.77 3.14 12.40
CA GLU A 75 -8.49 3.77 12.10
C GLU A 75 -8.54 4.76 10.91
N GLY A 76 -9.72 4.99 10.32
CA GLY A 76 -9.93 5.96 9.25
C GLY A 76 -9.59 5.47 7.84
N TYR A 77 -9.58 4.14 7.61
CA TYR A 77 -9.45 3.57 6.29
C TYR A 77 -10.82 3.39 5.67
N ARG A 78 -11.12 4.19 4.65
CA ARG A 78 -12.37 4.10 3.90
C ARG A 78 -12.21 3.05 2.82
N TRP A 79 -13.12 2.09 2.76
CA TRP A 79 -13.07 1.02 1.78
C TRP A 79 -14.35 0.98 0.96
N ARG A 80 -14.21 0.50 -0.28
CA ARG A 80 -15.29 0.25 -1.23
C ARG A 80 -15.08 -1.11 -1.86
N THR A 81 -16.13 -1.90 -1.93
CA THR A 81 -16.14 -3.18 -2.64
C THR A 81 -17.04 -3.08 -3.86
N ARG A 82 -16.67 -3.77 -4.93
CA ARG A 82 -17.49 -3.93 -6.13
C ARG A 82 -17.33 -5.34 -6.65
N VAL A 83 -18.44 -6.01 -6.93
CA VAL A 83 -18.46 -7.31 -7.59
C VAL A 83 -19.36 -7.23 -8.81
N THR A 84 -18.81 -7.60 -9.95
CA THR A 84 -19.52 -7.66 -11.23
C THR A 84 -19.33 -9.01 -11.88
N GLU A 85 -20.25 -9.41 -12.74
CA GLU A 85 -20.00 -10.54 -13.63
C GLU A 85 -18.82 -10.23 -14.56
N TYR A 86 -17.93 -11.21 -14.75
CA TYR A 86 -16.80 -11.06 -15.64
C TYR A 86 -17.20 -11.52 -17.05
N ILE A 87 -17.30 -10.58 -17.97
CA ILE A 87 -17.59 -10.88 -19.38
C ILE A 87 -16.24 -10.94 -20.12
N PRO A 88 -15.80 -12.12 -20.59
CA PRO A 88 -14.57 -12.23 -21.36
C PRO A 88 -14.68 -11.44 -22.66
N ASP A 89 -13.58 -10.82 -23.08
CA ASP A 89 -13.49 -10.10 -24.34
C ASP A 89 -13.78 -11.04 -25.52
N PRO A 90 -14.77 -10.74 -26.40
CA PRO A 90 -15.13 -11.59 -27.53
C PRO A 90 -13.98 -11.81 -28.52
N ASP A 91 -13.00 -10.91 -28.57
CA ASP A 91 -11.84 -11.03 -29.48
C ASP A 91 -10.66 -11.79 -28.85
N ASN A 92 -10.77 -12.21 -27.58
CA ASN A 92 -9.72 -12.94 -26.91
C ASN A 92 -9.66 -14.39 -27.40
N LEU A 93 -8.59 -14.76 -28.09
CA LEU A 93 -8.36 -16.09 -28.67
C LEU A 93 -8.40 -17.26 -27.66
N LEU A 94 -8.27 -16.98 -26.36
CA LEU A 94 -8.46 -18.00 -25.31
C LEU A 94 -9.94 -18.35 -25.07
N PHE A 95 -10.86 -17.47 -25.47
CA PHE A 95 -12.31 -17.60 -25.38
C PHE A 95 -12.99 -17.62 -26.76
N ALA A 96 -12.27 -17.28 -27.82
CA ALA A 96 -12.77 -17.29 -29.19
C ALA A 96 -12.70 -18.70 -29.79
N GLY A 97 -13.88 -19.23 -30.12
CA GLY A 97 -14.05 -20.52 -30.76
C GLY A 97 -14.16 -21.65 -29.75
N ASN A 98 -15.39 -22.12 -29.52
CA ASN A 98 -15.80 -23.48 -29.11
C ASN A 98 -14.96 -24.29 -28.08
N ALA A 99 -14.00 -23.68 -27.38
CA ALA A 99 -13.18 -24.28 -26.33
C ALA A 99 -13.87 -24.22 -24.95
N TYR A 100 -15.04 -23.57 -24.86
CA TYR A 100 -15.84 -23.44 -23.65
C TYR A 100 -17.35 -23.55 -23.94
N VAL A 101 -17.78 -24.55 -24.70
CA VAL A 101 -19.22 -24.82 -24.86
C VAL A 101 -19.51 -26.31 -24.69
N GLU A 102 -19.09 -26.89 -23.57
CA GLU A 102 -19.71 -28.12 -23.05
C GLU A 102 -19.42 -28.33 -21.56
N PHE A 103 -19.67 -27.32 -20.75
CA PHE A 103 -20.02 -27.55 -19.36
C PHE A 103 -21.45 -27.07 -19.22
N GLU A 104 -22.36 -27.91 -18.74
CA GLU A 104 -23.59 -27.44 -18.11
C GLU A 104 -23.23 -26.19 -17.31
N ASN A 105 -23.83 -25.05 -17.65
CA ASN A 105 -23.42 -23.70 -17.29
C ASN A 105 -23.53 -23.45 -15.77
N LYS A 106 -22.71 -24.15 -14.99
CA LYS A 106 -22.80 -24.22 -13.55
C LYS A 106 -21.87 -23.22 -12.89
N PHE A 107 -20.85 -22.72 -13.61
CA PHE A 107 -19.87 -21.78 -13.07
C PHE A 107 -19.88 -20.46 -13.85
N VAL A 108 -20.07 -19.34 -13.14
CA VAL A 108 -20.02 -17.97 -13.67
C VAL A 108 -18.80 -17.26 -13.07
N PRO A 109 -17.91 -16.67 -13.89
CA PRO A 109 -16.80 -15.88 -13.39
C PRO A 109 -17.30 -14.52 -12.89
N TYR A 110 -16.87 -14.13 -11.69
CA TYR A 110 -17.11 -12.84 -11.09
C TYR A 110 -15.79 -12.09 -10.91
N TYR A 111 -15.81 -10.79 -11.16
CA TYR A 111 -14.73 -9.87 -10.91
C TYR A 111 -14.97 -9.15 -9.59
N PHE A 112 -14.08 -9.36 -8.62
CA PHE A 112 -14.10 -8.75 -7.30
C PHE A 112 -13.06 -7.64 -7.25
N GLN A 113 -13.47 -6.47 -6.78
CA GLN A 113 -12.63 -5.29 -6.62
C GLN A 113 -12.81 -4.74 -5.21
N VAL A 114 -11.69 -4.44 -4.54
CA VAL A 114 -11.67 -3.79 -3.24
C VAL A 114 -10.72 -2.61 -3.30
N GLU A 115 -11.26 -1.43 -3.04
CA GLU A 115 -10.57 -0.15 -3.01
C GLU A 115 -10.49 0.32 -1.56
N VAL A 116 -9.29 0.74 -1.12
CA VAL A 116 -9.06 1.28 0.22
C VAL A 116 -8.35 2.61 0.11
N GLU A 117 -8.93 3.65 0.70
CA GLU A 117 -8.42 5.01 0.76
C GLU A 117 -8.10 5.43 2.18
N TRP A 118 -6.96 6.11 2.37
CA TRP A 118 -6.54 6.63 3.67
C TRP A 118 -5.65 7.87 3.54
N GLY A 119 -5.50 8.58 4.66
CA GLY A 119 -4.65 9.76 4.75
C GLY A 119 -5.40 11.07 4.47
N ASP A 120 -5.13 12.06 5.33
CA ASP A 120 -5.93 13.29 5.42
C ASP A 120 -5.46 14.37 4.44
N ARG A 121 -4.15 14.63 4.38
CA ARG A 121 -3.54 15.67 3.53
C ARG A 121 -3.16 15.21 2.12
N ARG A 122 -3.03 13.90 1.93
CA ARG A 122 -2.67 13.28 0.66
C ARG A 122 -3.38 11.95 0.63
N ALA A 123 -4.60 11.95 0.09
CA ALA A 123 -5.39 10.74 -0.06
C ALA A 123 -4.54 9.71 -0.82
N ARG A 124 -4.25 8.61 -0.14
CA ARG A 124 -3.62 7.43 -0.72
C ARG A 124 -4.71 6.42 -0.97
N HIS A 125 -4.46 5.59 -1.96
CA HIS A 125 -5.42 4.61 -2.44
C HIS A 125 -4.67 3.32 -2.76
N LEU A 126 -5.29 2.19 -2.45
CA LEU A 126 -4.86 0.84 -2.78
C LEU A 126 -6.05 0.10 -3.37
N GLU A 127 -5.82 -0.61 -4.48
CA GLU A 127 -6.82 -1.45 -5.11
C GLU A 127 -6.32 -2.90 -5.18
N LEU A 128 -7.17 -3.84 -4.76
CA LEU A 128 -7.02 -5.25 -5.03
C LEU A 128 -8.14 -5.71 -5.94
N SER A 129 -7.80 -6.54 -6.93
CA SER A 129 -8.80 -7.16 -7.79
C SER A 129 -8.49 -8.64 -8.02
N THR A 130 -9.53 -9.45 -8.18
CA THR A 130 -9.41 -10.87 -8.47
C THR A 130 -10.60 -11.37 -9.26
N ILE A 131 -10.40 -12.41 -10.06
CA ILE A 131 -11.47 -13.14 -10.74
C ILE A 131 -11.66 -14.45 -10.01
N ARG A 132 -12.91 -14.78 -9.64
CA ARG A 132 -13.28 -16.08 -9.09
C ARG A 132 -14.47 -16.67 -9.79
N LEU A 133 -14.48 -17.99 -9.91
CA LEU A 133 -15.62 -18.76 -10.39
C LEU A 133 -16.59 -18.97 -9.23
N GLY A 134 -17.85 -18.55 -9.41
CA GLY A 134 -18.97 -18.89 -8.52
C GLY A 134 -19.89 -19.90 -9.18
N THR A 135 -20.72 -20.60 -8.40
CA THR A 135 -21.74 -21.52 -8.94
C THR A 135 -23.07 -20.81 -9.11
N ILE A 136 -23.85 -21.18 -10.13
CA ILE A 136 -25.27 -20.82 -10.25
C ILE A 136 -26.06 -21.86 -9.43
N GLU A 137 -26.85 -21.43 -8.44
CA GLU A 137 -27.90 -22.24 -7.81
C GLU A 137 -29.27 -21.63 -8.10
#